data_AF-A0A0F4IC79-F1
#
_entry.id   AF-A0A0F4IC79-F1
#
_cell.length_a   1.000
_cell.length_b   1.000
_cell.length_c   1.000
_cell.angle_alpha   90.00
_cell.angle_beta   90.00
_cell.angle_gamma   90.00
#
_symmetry.space_group_name_H-M   'P 1'
#
loop_
_entity.id
_entity.type
_entity.pdbx_description
1 polymer ?
#
loop_
_entity_poly.entity_id
_entity_poly.type
_entity_poly.pdbx_seq_one_letter_code
_entity_poly.pdbx_strand_id
1 'polypeptide(L)'
;MSDAIPPPVHLDKVVDGLAENPALPSELVHRLLGYRKGLGRVAKRPDLSDGVIAQIIATDDHWLTHSLALNRSLPQAFRMILAEHPDPAIRRALVVAADGAPRELFELLLDDSDPQVREHLAASDHMPADLRTRLAADPDPRVRATLAQWWTTAPEPVRRLLLTDPDDSVRAGACATYFRRLPHPVPPADLVADLLADPVTRAGAVRHCSLD
;
A
#
# COMPACT_ATOMS: atom_id res chain seq x y z
N MET A 1 -4.25 53.66 8.86
CA MET A 1 -3.01 52.86 8.78
C MET A 1 -3.42 51.42 9.03
N SER A 2 -3.27 50.54 8.05
CA SER A 2 -3.68 49.15 8.16
C SER A 2 -2.77 48.45 9.17
N ASP A 3 -3.31 48.04 10.31
CA ASP A 3 -2.68 47.12 11.28
C ASP A 3 -2.57 45.71 10.68
N ALA A 4 -1.83 45.60 9.57
CA ALA A 4 -1.53 44.32 8.99
C ALA A 4 -0.51 43.64 9.90
N ILE A 5 -0.98 42.71 10.74
CA ILE A 5 -0.11 41.80 11.48
C ILE A 5 0.82 41.14 10.45
N PRO A 6 2.14 41.30 10.56
CA PRO A 6 3.06 40.73 9.61
C PRO A 6 2.89 39.20 9.61
N PRO A 7 2.93 38.54 8.44
CA PRO A 7 2.82 37.09 8.39
C PRO A 7 3.93 36.48 9.26
N PRO A 8 3.63 35.42 10.02
CA PRO A 8 4.62 34.80 10.89
C PRO A 8 5.82 34.31 10.08
N VAL A 9 7.02 34.46 10.64
CA VAL A 9 8.24 33.83 10.12
C VAL A 9 8.01 32.32 10.11
N HIS A 10 8.35 31.64 9.00
CA HIS A 10 8.06 30.22 8.77
C HIS A 10 6.57 29.84 8.80
N LEU A 11 5.70 30.65 8.18
CA LEU A 11 4.26 30.40 8.09
C LEU A 11 3.89 28.94 7.76
N ASP A 12 4.59 28.30 6.82
CA ASP A 12 4.34 26.89 6.47
C ASP A 12 4.54 25.94 7.66
N LYS A 13 5.58 26.15 8.48
CA LYS A 13 5.83 25.36 9.69
C LYS A 13 4.77 25.62 10.77
N VAL A 14 4.28 26.85 10.86
CA VAL A 14 3.20 27.20 11.79
C VAL A 14 1.92 26.50 11.38
N VAL A 15 1.58 26.50 10.09
CA VAL A 15 0.42 25.81 9.54
C VAL A 15 0.54 24.29 9.73
N ASP A 16 1.71 23.70 9.49
CA ASP A 16 2.00 22.28 9.78
C ASP A 16 1.75 21.96 11.26
N GLY A 17 2.30 22.76 12.17
CA GLY A 17 2.12 22.55 13.61
C GLY A 17 0.66 22.70 14.06
N LEU A 18 -0.10 23.63 13.46
CA LEU A 18 -1.53 23.75 13.72
C LEU A 18 -2.30 22.52 13.22
N ALA A 19 -1.97 22.02 12.02
CA ALA A 19 -2.60 20.83 11.45
C ALA A 19 -2.39 19.57 12.32
N GLU A 20 -1.25 19.47 13.00
CA GLU A 20 -0.93 18.37 13.92
C GLU A 20 -1.47 18.55 15.34
N ASN A 21 -1.92 19.76 15.71
CA ASN A 21 -2.37 20.05 17.07
C ASN A 21 -3.76 19.43 17.35
N PRO A 22 -3.87 18.41 18.21
CA PRO A 22 -5.16 17.75 18.50
C PRO A 22 -6.14 18.67 19.24
N ALA A 23 -5.68 19.75 19.87
CA ALA A 23 -6.52 20.74 20.54
C ALA A 23 -7.03 21.85 19.58
N LEU A 24 -6.72 21.78 18.28
CA LEU A 24 -7.18 22.78 17.32
C LEU A 24 -8.71 22.73 17.18
N PRO A 25 -9.43 23.85 17.41
CA PRO A 25 -10.88 23.89 17.22
C PRO A 25 -11.30 23.55 15.79
N SER A 26 -12.44 22.88 15.63
CA SER A 26 -12.99 22.48 14.33
C SER A 26 -13.08 23.64 13.34
N GLU A 27 -13.52 24.82 13.77
CA GLU A 27 -13.58 26.03 12.93
C GLU A 27 -12.21 26.40 12.33
N LEU A 28 -11.12 26.22 13.10
CA LEU A 28 -9.77 26.48 12.59
C LEU A 28 -9.30 25.36 11.66
N VAL A 29 -9.71 24.11 11.86
CA VAL A 29 -9.47 23.01 10.91
C VAL A 29 -10.09 23.35 9.54
N HIS A 30 -11.33 23.83 9.51
CA HIS A 30 -11.99 24.24 8.25
C HIS A 30 -11.25 25.40 7.58
N ARG A 31 -10.80 26.38 8.36
CA ARG A 31 -10.00 27.51 7.82
C ARG A 31 -8.66 27.05 7.26
N LEU A 32 -8.02 26.05 7.88
CA LEU A 32 -6.78 25.47 7.36
C LEU A 32 -6.99 24.80 5.99
N LEU A 33 -8.11 24.10 5.79
CA LEU A 33 -8.45 23.49 4.49
C LEU A 33 -8.63 24.53 3.38
N GLY A 34 -9.26 25.66 3.69
CA GLY A 34 -9.43 26.76 2.73
C GLY A 34 -8.16 27.58 2.48
N TYR A 35 -7.15 27.46 3.35
CA TYR A 35 -5.88 28.14 3.18
C TYR A 35 -5.07 27.39 2.13
N ARG A 36 -5.04 27.92 0.89
CA ARG A 36 -4.61 27.35 -0.41
C ARG A 36 -3.27 26.58 -0.53
N LYS A 37 -2.62 26.21 0.57
CA LYS A 37 -1.50 25.26 0.69
C LYS A 37 -1.49 24.56 2.05
N GLY A 38 -2.65 24.42 2.70
CA GLY A 38 -2.85 23.79 4.01
C GLY A 38 -2.64 22.29 3.94
N LEU A 39 -1.38 21.93 3.73
CA LEU A 39 -0.67 20.69 4.00
C LEU A 39 -1.57 19.49 4.27
N GLY A 40 -1.40 18.43 3.45
CA GLY A 40 -2.01 17.12 3.63
C GLY A 40 -1.94 16.51 5.04
N ARG A 41 -1.14 17.07 5.96
CA ARG A 41 -1.20 16.78 7.40
C ARG A 41 -2.58 16.97 8.00
N VAL A 42 -3.33 18.01 7.61
CA VAL A 42 -4.68 18.23 8.14
C VAL A 42 -5.62 17.09 7.74
N ALA A 43 -5.49 16.58 6.51
CA ALA A 43 -6.26 15.44 6.01
C ALA A 43 -5.87 14.10 6.67
N LYS A 44 -4.72 14.04 7.34
CA LYS A 44 -4.24 12.86 8.10
C LYS A 44 -4.67 12.87 9.57
N ARG A 45 -5.38 13.91 10.02
CA ARG A 45 -5.83 13.99 11.40
C ARG A 45 -6.83 12.87 11.73
N PRO A 46 -6.73 12.24 12.91
CA PRO A 46 -7.63 11.16 13.29
C PRO A 46 -9.04 11.64 13.69
N ASP A 47 -9.21 12.94 13.97
CA ASP A 47 -10.42 13.55 14.54
C ASP A 47 -11.25 14.35 13.52
N LEU A 48 -11.03 14.13 12.21
CA LEU A 48 -11.84 14.77 11.18
C LEU A 48 -13.30 14.32 11.25
N SER A 49 -14.22 15.28 11.16
CA SER A 49 -15.64 14.97 11.04
C SER A 49 -16.01 14.52 9.62
N ASP A 50 -17.08 13.75 9.49
CA ASP A 50 -17.61 13.28 8.20
C ASP A 50 -17.86 14.43 7.21
N GLY A 51 -18.36 15.58 7.70
CA GLY A 51 -18.57 16.77 6.86
C GLY A 51 -17.27 17.34 6.30
N VAL A 52 -16.20 17.36 7.09
CA VAL A 52 -14.87 17.79 6.65
C VAL A 52 -14.28 16.81 5.64
N ILE A 53 -14.42 15.52 5.90
CA ILE A 53 -13.95 14.46 4.98
C ILE A 53 -14.66 14.59 3.63
N ALA A 54 -15.99 14.73 3.63
CA ALA A 54 -16.78 14.93 2.43
C ALA A 54 -16.38 16.20 1.67
N GLN A 55 -16.10 17.30 2.38
CA GLN A 55 -15.62 18.54 1.78
C GLN A 55 -14.26 18.36 1.09
N ILE A 56 -13.32 17.63 1.71
CA ILE A 56 -12.01 17.34 1.11
C ILE A 56 -12.19 16.57 -0.20
N ILE A 57 -12.99 15.50 -0.19
CA ILE A 57 -13.27 14.68 -1.38
C ILE A 57 -13.94 15.53 -2.47
N ALA A 58 -14.92 16.36 -2.11
CA ALA A 58 -15.64 17.21 -3.06
C ALA A 58 -14.78 18.33 -3.68
N THR A 59 -13.65 18.68 -3.05
CA THR A 59 -12.72 19.68 -3.60
C THR A 59 -11.91 19.12 -4.76
N ASP A 60 -11.79 17.78 -4.86
CA ASP A 60 -10.99 17.06 -5.86
C ASP A 60 -9.53 17.56 -5.94
N ASP A 61 -9.00 18.06 -4.82
CA ASP A 61 -7.59 18.40 -4.70
C ASP A 61 -6.78 17.11 -4.53
N HIS A 62 -5.92 16.81 -5.51
CA HIS A 62 -5.12 15.59 -5.53
C HIS A 62 -4.31 15.39 -4.25
N TRP A 63 -3.63 16.43 -3.75
CA TRP A 63 -2.74 16.29 -2.59
C TRP A 63 -3.51 16.07 -1.29
N LEU A 64 -4.61 16.80 -1.08
CA LEU A 64 -5.49 16.61 0.07
C LEU A 64 -6.15 15.25 0.04
N THR A 65 -6.67 14.82 -1.11
CA THR A 65 -7.38 13.53 -1.26
C THR A 65 -6.42 12.34 -1.11
N HIS A 66 -5.21 12.43 -1.67
CA HIS A 66 -4.15 11.44 -1.45
C HIS A 66 -3.75 11.37 0.03
N SER A 67 -3.65 12.53 0.70
CA SER A 67 -3.31 12.55 2.13
C SER A 67 -4.43 12.02 3.03
N LEU A 68 -5.68 12.25 2.64
CA LEU A 68 -6.86 11.68 3.26
C LEU A 68 -6.90 10.15 3.09
N ALA A 69 -6.55 9.63 1.90
CA ALA A 69 -6.45 8.19 1.67
C ALA A 69 -5.39 7.51 2.55
N LEU A 70 -4.31 8.23 2.90
CA LEU A 70 -3.29 7.78 3.85
C LEU A 70 -3.74 7.85 5.34
N ASN A 71 -4.94 8.36 5.62
CA ASN A 71 -5.43 8.48 6.98
C ASN A 71 -5.93 7.13 7.52
N ARG A 72 -5.19 6.56 8.47
CA ARG A 72 -5.52 5.27 9.11
C ARG A 72 -6.80 5.31 9.96
N SER A 73 -7.31 6.49 10.28
CA SER A 73 -8.58 6.67 10.99
C SER A 73 -9.75 6.99 10.06
N LEU A 74 -9.53 6.99 8.73
CA LEU A 74 -10.58 7.26 7.75
C LEU A 74 -11.73 6.26 7.92
N PRO A 75 -12.98 6.71 8.15
CA PRO A 75 -14.12 5.82 8.30
C PRO A 75 -14.33 4.98 7.04
N GLN A 76 -14.85 3.76 7.24
CA GLN A 76 -14.93 2.76 6.17
C GLN A 76 -15.74 3.23 4.96
N ALA A 77 -16.85 3.93 5.17
CA ALA A 77 -17.67 4.45 4.07
C ALA A 77 -16.85 5.34 3.12
N PHE A 78 -15.97 6.19 3.67
CA PHE A 78 -15.09 7.05 2.86
C PHE A 78 -13.94 6.28 2.21
N ARG A 79 -13.42 5.21 2.85
CA ARG A 79 -12.46 4.31 2.18
C ARG A 79 -13.06 3.67 0.94
N MET A 80 -14.32 3.22 1.00
CA MET A 80 -15.01 2.64 -0.16
C MET A 80 -15.21 3.68 -1.27
N ILE A 81 -15.59 4.91 -0.92
CA ILE A 81 -15.69 6.01 -1.91
C ILE A 81 -14.33 6.22 -2.60
N LEU A 82 -13.24 6.31 -1.82
CA LEU A 82 -11.91 6.54 -2.37
C LEU A 82 -11.34 5.32 -3.12
N ALA A 83 -11.85 4.11 -2.86
CA ALA A 83 -11.44 2.90 -3.57
C ALA A 83 -11.93 2.89 -5.02
N GLU A 84 -12.95 3.67 -5.35
CA GLU A 84 -13.44 3.88 -6.71
C GLU A 84 -12.90 5.19 -7.34
N HIS A 85 -12.02 5.91 -6.63
CA HIS A 85 -11.48 7.19 -7.10
C HIS A 85 -10.75 7.01 -8.43
N PRO A 86 -10.93 7.89 -9.44
CA PRO A 86 -10.34 7.71 -10.78
C PRO A 86 -8.80 7.70 -10.77
N ASP A 87 -8.18 8.48 -9.89
CA ASP A 87 -6.73 8.51 -9.73
C ASP A 87 -6.18 7.26 -9.00
N PRO A 88 -5.37 6.42 -9.66
CA PRO A 88 -4.78 5.24 -9.04
C PRO A 88 -3.80 5.58 -7.90
N ALA A 89 -3.22 6.79 -7.86
CA ALA A 89 -2.38 7.21 -6.73
C ALA A 89 -3.17 7.27 -5.42
N ILE A 90 -4.43 7.69 -5.48
CA ILE A 90 -5.33 7.75 -4.32
C ILE A 90 -5.72 6.32 -3.89
N ARG A 91 -6.02 5.44 -4.85
CA ARG A 91 -6.31 4.03 -4.56
C ARG A 91 -5.10 3.29 -3.95
N ARG A 92 -3.88 3.54 -4.46
CA ARG A 92 -2.64 3.04 -3.85
C ARG A 92 -2.44 3.54 -2.42
N ALA A 93 -2.70 4.83 -2.18
CA ALA A 93 -2.60 5.42 -0.84
C ALA A 93 -3.54 4.73 0.16
N LEU A 94 -4.75 4.32 -0.26
CA LEU A 94 -5.63 3.51 0.58
C LEU A 94 -5.00 2.18 0.97
N VAL A 95 -4.37 1.47 0.02
CA VAL A 95 -3.71 0.18 0.30
C VAL A 95 -2.62 0.34 1.37
N VAL A 96 -1.84 1.42 1.29
CA VAL A 96 -0.77 1.73 2.26
C VAL A 96 -1.32 1.97 3.67
N ALA A 97 -2.53 2.51 3.79
CA ALA A 97 -3.19 2.79 5.06
C ALA A 97 -4.31 1.80 5.42
N ALA A 98 -4.36 0.63 4.75
CA ALA A 98 -5.41 -0.37 4.91
C ALA A 98 -5.26 -1.26 6.16
N ASP A 99 -4.48 -0.84 7.16
CA ASP A 99 -4.39 -1.55 8.44
C ASP A 99 -5.76 -1.55 9.13
N GLY A 100 -6.23 -2.75 9.50
CA GLY A 100 -7.58 -2.95 10.03
C GLY A 100 -8.71 -2.64 9.04
N ALA A 101 -8.44 -2.52 7.74
CA ALA A 101 -9.49 -2.39 6.74
C ALA A 101 -10.32 -3.69 6.64
N PRO A 102 -11.61 -3.59 6.32
CA PRO A 102 -12.46 -4.75 6.19
C PRO A 102 -12.22 -5.46 4.86
N ARG A 103 -12.65 -6.72 4.80
CA ARG A 103 -12.45 -7.64 3.68
C ARG A 103 -12.92 -7.04 2.35
N GLU A 104 -14.05 -6.36 2.35
CA GLU A 104 -14.71 -5.81 1.16
C GLU A 104 -13.84 -4.78 0.44
N LEU A 105 -13.03 -4.00 1.18
CA LEU A 105 -12.09 -3.05 0.56
C LEU A 105 -11.03 -3.79 -0.26
N PHE A 106 -10.51 -4.88 0.29
CA PHE A 106 -9.50 -5.68 -0.39
C PHE A 106 -10.07 -6.44 -1.59
N GLU A 107 -11.29 -6.96 -1.49
CA GLU A 107 -11.97 -7.60 -2.62
C GLU A 107 -12.16 -6.62 -3.78
N LEU A 108 -12.55 -5.38 -3.49
CA LEU A 108 -12.69 -4.34 -4.52
C LEU A 108 -11.34 -4.01 -5.19
N LEU A 109 -10.29 -3.76 -4.40
CA LEU A 109 -8.99 -3.35 -4.92
C LEU A 109 -8.21 -4.50 -5.58
N LEU A 110 -8.56 -5.76 -5.28
CA LEU A 110 -7.95 -6.92 -5.93
C LEU A 110 -8.23 -6.96 -7.44
N ASP A 111 -9.40 -6.48 -7.85
CA ASP A 111 -9.83 -6.44 -9.25
C ASP A 111 -9.58 -5.04 -9.88
N ASP A 112 -8.75 -4.20 -9.25
CA ASP A 112 -8.39 -2.87 -9.74
C ASP A 112 -7.72 -2.96 -11.11
N SER A 113 -8.11 -2.08 -12.03
CA SER A 113 -7.52 -2.00 -13.38
C SER A 113 -6.02 -1.65 -13.39
N ASP A 114 -5.55 -0.90 -12.39
CA ASP A 114 -4.16 -0.45 -12.31
C ASP A 114 -3.29 -1.52 -11.62
N PRO A 115 -2.31 -2.11 -12.32
CA PRO A 115 -1.47 -3.16 -11.74
C PRO A 115 -0.62 -2.67 -10.58
N GLN A 116 -0.30 -1.38 -10.47
CA GLN A 116 0.44 -0.86 -9.32
C GLN A 116 -0.41 -0.89 -8.05
N VAL A 117 -1.74 -0.73 -8.15
CA VAL A 117 -2.62 -0.93 -6.99
C VAL A 117 -2.57 -2.39 -6.53
N ARG A 118 -2.71 -3.33 -7.46
CA ARG A 118 -2.63 -4.78 -7.17
C ARG A 118 -1.24 -5.20 -6.65
N GLU A 119 -0.18 -4.56 -7.14
CA GLU A 119 1.18 -4.75 -6.64
C GLU A 119 1.32 -4.31 -5.17
N HIS A 120 0.73 -3.18 -4.79
CA HIS A 120 0.72 -2.75 -3.39
C HIS A 120 -0.05 -3.73 -2.50
N LEU A 121 -1.13 -4.36 -3.00
CA LEU A 121 -1.83 -5.43 -2.28
C LEU A 121 -0.93 -6.65 -2.09
N ALA A 122 -0.16 -7.04 -3.12
CA ALA A 122 0.78 -8.16 -3.05
C ALA A 122 1.86 -7.97 -1.97
N ALA A 123 2.27 -6.72 -1.73
CA ALA A 123 3.22 -6.34 -0.68
C ALA A 123 2.62 -6.24 0.73
N SER A 124 1.27 -6.23 0.87
CA SER A 124 0.58 -5.98 2.13
C SER A 124 0.41 -7.23 3.02
N ASP A 125 0.58 -7.07 4.34
CA ASP A 125 0.32 -8.10 5.38
C ASP A 125 -1.14 -8.10 5.81
N HIS A 126 -1.83 -6.99 5.57
CA HIS A 126 -3.19 -6.78 6.05
C HIS A 126 -4.21 -7.51 5.18
N MET A 127 -3.76 -8.03 4.02
CA MET A 127 -4.56 -8.84 3.12
C MET A 127 -4.94 -10.18 3.76
N PRO A 128 -6.23 -10.55 3.77
CA PRO A 128 -6.66 -11.91 4.04
C PRO A 128 -5.92 -12.92 3.15
N ALA A 129 -5.43 -14.02 3.73
CA ALA A 129 -4.55 -14.97 3.05
C ALA A 129 -5.21 -15.61 1.80
N ASP A 130 -6.50 -15.91 1.85
CA ASP A 130 -7.28 -16.46 0.75
C ASP A 130 -7.37 -15.47 -0.44
N LEU A 131 -7.57 -14.19 -0.14
CA LEU A 131 -7.56 -13.12 -1.13
C LEU A 131 -6.15 -12.91 -1.70
N ARG A 132 -5.13 -12.97 -0.85
CA ARG A 132 -3.72 -12.87 -1.26
C ARG A 132 -3.29 -14.02 -2.19
N THR A 133 -3.86 -15.23 -2.03
CA THR A 133 -3.65 -16.36 -2.96
C THR A 133 -4.07 -16.05 -4.39
N ARG A 134 -5.13 -15.25 -4.60
CA ARG A 134 -5.59 -14.88 -5.96
C ARG A 134 -4.51 -14.14 -6.74
N LEU A 135 -3.68 -13.33 -6.09
CA LEU A 135 -2.60 -12.57 -6.71
C LEU A 135 -1.47 -13.45 -7.27
N ALA A 136 -1.40 -14.73 -6.88
CA ALA A 136 -0.43 -15.67 -7.45
C ALA A 136 -0.75 -16.03 -8.91
N ALA A 137 -1.96 -15.72 -9.38
CA ALA A 137 -2.39 -15.86 -10.76
C ALA A 137 -2.68 -14.50 -11.43
N ASP A 138 -2.20 -13.39 -10.85
CA ASP A 138 -2.38 -12.06 -11.45
C ASP A 138 -1.81 -12.04 -12.88
N PRO A 139 -2.50 -11.43 -13.86
CA PRO A 139 -1.97 -11.33 -15.22
C PRO A 139 -0.63 -10.58 -15.31
N ASP A 140 -0.37 -9.63 -14.40
CA ASP A 140 0.87 -8.87 -14.40
C ASP A 140 1.99 -9.61 -13.62
N PRO A 141 3.10 -10.01 -14.28
CA PRO A 141 4.21 -10.68 -13.61
C PRO A 141 4.85 -9.86 -12.50
N ARG A 142 4.79 -8.52 -12.54
CA ARG A 142 5.31 -7.67 -11.46
C ARG A 142 4.54 -7.88 -10.16
N VAL A 143 3.21 -8.03 -10.26
CA VAL A 143 2.37 -8.32 -9.10
C VAL A 143 2.73 -9.68 -8.50
N ARG A 144 2.88 -10.71 -9.36
CA ARG A 144 3.28 -12.06 -8.92
C ARG A 144 4.69 -12.08 -8.31
N ALA A 145 5.64 -11.35 -8.89
CA ALA A 145 7.01 -11.25 -8.39
C ALA A 145 7.08 -10.52 -7.04
N THR A 146 6.32 -9.42 -6.90
CA THR A 146 6.16 -8.73 -5.61
C THR A 146 5.52 -9.66 -4.59
N LEU A 147 4.48 -10.41 -4.95
CA LEU A 147 3.89 -11.39 -4.04
C LEU A 147 4.93 -12.40 -3.54
N ALA A 148 5.74 -12.94 -4.45
CA ALA A 148 6.79 -13.91 -4.13
C ALA A 148 7.86 -13.36 -3.17
N GLN A 149 8.22 -12.08 -3.32
CA GLN A 149 9.25 -11.44 -2.50
C GLN A 149 8.76 -11.04 -1.10
N TRP A 150 7.47 -10.75 -0.95
CA TRP A 150 6.86 -10.23 0.28
C TRP A 150 6.09 -11.28 1.09
N TRP A 151 5.52 -12.31 0.46
CA TRP A 151 4.75 -13.35 1.14
C TRP A 151 5.61 -14.58 1.48
N THR A 152 6.54 -14.40 2.41
CA THR A 152 7.51 -15.46 2.76
C THR A 152 6.90 -16.66 3.48
N THR A 153 5.66 -16.54 3.94
CA THR A 153 4.89 -17.62 4.57
C THR A 153 3.77 -18.16 3.65
N ALA A 154 3.87 -17.92 2.33
CA ALA A 154 2.90 -18.41 1.37
C ALA A 154 2.68 -19.94 1.49
N PRO A 155 1.42 -20.42 1.43
CA PRO A 155 1.13 -21.85 1.41
C PRO A 155 1.90 -22.57 0.29
N GLU A 156 2.25 -23.84 0.54
CA GLU A 156 3.08 -24.63 -0.38
C GLU A 156 2.55 -24.68 -1.82
N PRO A 157 1.23 -24.80 -2.10
CA PRO A 157 0.73 -24.74 -3.47
C PRO A 157 1.02 -23.41 -4.17
N VAL A 158 0.87 -22.28 -3.46
CA VAL A 158 1.20 -20.94 -3.98
C VAL A 158 2.70 -20.83 -4.22
N ARG A 159 3.50 -21.34 -3.29
CA ARG A 159 4.96 -21.33 -3.40
C ARG A 159 5.45 -22.09 -4.62
N ARG A 160 4.87 -23.27 -4.91
CA ARG A 160 5.17 -24.04 -6.12
C ARG A 160 4.87 -23.24 -7.39
N LEU A 161 3.67 -22.65 -7.47
CA LEU A 161 3.26 -21.82 -8.61
C LEU A 161 4.26 -20.70 -8.91
N LEU A 162 4.70 -19.98 -7.87
CA LEU A 162 5.64 -18.87 -8.02
C LEU A 162 7.07 -19.33 -8.37
N LEU A 163 7.50 -20.49 -7.86
CA LEU A 163 8.82 -21.06 -8.17
C LEU A 163 8.92 -21.60 -9.60
N THR A 164 7.79 -22.01 -10.19
CA THR A 164 7.71 -22.54 -11.55
C THR A 164 6.98 -21.58 -12.51
N ASP A 165 6.90 -20.29 -12.17
CA ASP A 165 6.20 -19.29 -12.97
C ASP A 165 6.87 -19.15 -14.36
N PRO A 166 6.11 -18.98 -15.45
CA PRO A 166 6.69 -18.78 -16.78
C PRO A 166 7.56 -17.51 -16.87
N ASP A 167 7.33 -16.51 -16.02
CA ASP A 167 8.10 -15.27 -16.01
C ASP A 167 9.32 -15.36 -15.09
N ASP A 168 10.49 -15.05 -15.65
CA ASP A 168 11.78 -15.10 -14.96
C ASP A 168 11.82 -14.19 -13.72
N SER A 169 11.17 -13.02 -13.75
CA SER A 169 11.17 -12.09 -12.62
C SER A 169 10.41 -12.65 -11.41
N VAL A 170 9.37 -13.46 -11.67
CA VAL A 170 8.59 -14.11 -10.62
C VAL A 170 9.40 -15.23 -9.98
N ARG A 171 10.04 -16.08 -10.79
CA ARG A 171 10.91 -17.15 -10.29
C ARG A 171 12.10 -16.60 -9.51
N ALA A 172 12.71 -15.51 -9.99
CA ALA A 172 13.77 -14.80 -9.29
C ALA A 172 13.32 -14.26 -7.92
N GLY A 173 12.11 -13.70 -7.84
CA GLY A 173 11.50 -13.26 -6.58
C GLY A 173 11.22 -14.41 -5.62
N ALA A 174 10.66 -15.52 -6.13
CA ALA A 174 10.30 -16.70 -5.34
C ALA A 174 11.50 -17.47 -4.79
N CYS A 175 12.63 -17.40 -5.50
CA CYS A 175 13.90 -18.03 -5.14
C CYS A 175 14.96 -17.02 -4.69
N ALA A 176 14.58 -15.81 -4.25
CA ALA A 176 15.56 -14.80 -3.87
C ALA A 176 16.53 -15.28 -2.75
N THR A 177 17.73 -14.71 -2.73
CA THR A 177 18.67 -14.84 -1.59
C THR A 177 18.31 -13.93 -0.44
N TYR A 178 17.62 -12.82 -0.74
CA TYR A 178 17.10 -11.86 0.21
C TYR A 178 15.61 -11.61 -0.07
N PHE A 179 14.77 -11.97 0.90
CA PHE A 179 13.35 -11.64 0.87
C PHE A 179 13.09 -10.35 1.62
N ARG A 180 11.95 -9.71 1.36
CA ARG A 180 11.58 -8.47 2.07
C ARG A 180 11.29 -8.71 3.54
N ARG A 181 11.07 -9.98 3.93
CA ARG A 181 10.68 -10.39 5.27
C ARG A 181 11.34 -11.69 5.69
N LEU A 182 11.35 -11.90 6.99
CA LEU A 182 11.69 -13.17 7.61
C LEU A 182 10.41 -13.93 7.97
N PRO A 183 10.46 -15.27 8.09
CA PRO A 183 11.60 -16.14 7.76
C PRO A 183 11.82 -16.24 6.24
N HIS A 184 13.05 -16.54 5.79
CA HIS A 184 13.29 -16.85 4.39
C HIS A 184 12.72 -18.24 4.05
N PRO A 185 11.89 -18.38 3.01
CA PRO A 185 11.25 -19.64 2.71
C PRO A 185 12.22 -20.65 2.08
N VAL A 186 12.01 -21.93 2.41
CA VAL A 186 12.76 -23.08 1.91
C VAL A 186 12.01 -23.72 0.74
N PRO A 187 12.64 -23.94 -0.43
CA PRO A 187 11.94 -24.53 -1.58
C PRO A 187 11.50 -25.96 -1.26
N PRO A 188 10.37 -26.43 -1.82
CA PRO A 188 10.01 -27.84 -1.73
C PRO A 188 11.18 -28.71 -2.23
N ALA A 189 11.54 -29.74 -1.47
CA ALA A 189 12.74 -30.54 -1.73
C ALA A 189 12.74 -31.19 -3.12
N ASP A 190 11.55 -31.58 -3.58
CA ASP A 190 11.29 -32.14 -4.90
C ASP A 190 11.62 -31.18 -6.06
N LEU A 191 11.54 -29.86 -5.83
CA LEU A 191 11.83 -28.85 -6.85
C LEU A 191 13.30 -28.40 -6.89
N VAL A 192 14.13 -28.76 -5.89
CA VAL A 192 15.50 -28.22 -5.80
C VAL A 192 16.34 -28.56 -7.02
N ALA A 193 16.22 -29.78 -7.56
CA ALA A 193 16.97 -30.20 -8.75
C ALA A 193 16.61 -29.34 -9.98
N ASP A 194 15.32 -29.13 -10.23
CA ASP A 194 14.85 -28.30 -11.35
C ASP A 194 15.24 -26.83 -11.17
N LEU A 195 15.16 -26.31 -9.93
CA LEU A 195 15.57 -24.95 -9.60
C LEU A 195 17.09 -24.74 -9.73
N LEU A 196 17.92 -25.78 -9.58
CA LEU A 196 19.36 -25.72 -9.86
C LEU A 196 19.65 -25.72 -11.36
N ALA A 197 18.83 -26.43 -12.14
CA ALA A 197 18.94 -26.47 -13.60
C ALA A 197 18.60 -25.09 -14.22
N ASP A 198 17.56 -24.43 -13.73
CA ASP A 198 17.16 -23.09 -14.17
C ASP A 198 18.19 -22.01 -13.76
N PRO A 199 18.84 -21.31 -14.72
CA PRO A 199 19.78 -20.22 -14.43
C PRO A 199 19.23 -19.13 -13.51
N VAL A 200 17.93 -18.84 -13.56
CA VAL A 200 17.29 -17.75 -12.81
C VAL A 200 17.22 -18.10 -11.32
N THR A 201 16.83 -19.34 -11.00
CA THR A 201 16.62 -19.78 -9.61
C THR A 201 17.86 -20.39 -8.98
N ARG A 202 18.86 -20.79 -9.78
CA ARG A 202 20.06 -21.50 -9.32
C ARG A 202 20.77 -20.83 -8.14
N ALA A 203 20.97 -19.51 -8.20
CA ALA A 203 21.65 -18.76 -7.15
C ALA A 203 20.88 -18.82 -5.81
N GLY A 204 19.55 -18.88 -5.89
CA GLY A 204 18.66 -19.06 -4.74
C GLY A 204 18.63 -20.48 -4.20
N ALA A 205 18.63 -21.45 -5.12
CA ALA A 205 18.47 -22.87 -4.84
C ALA A 205 19.74 -23.53 -4.29
N VAL A 206 20.93 -23.06 -4.69
CA VAL A 206 22.22 -23.67 -4.32
C VAL A 206 22.46 -23.76 -2.81
N ARG A 207 21.88 -22.86 -2.00
CA ARG A 207 21.99 -22.95 -0.53
C ARG A 207 21.18 -24.10 0.09
N HIS A 208 20.33 -24.74 -0.70
CA HIS A 208 19.43 -25.82 -0.29
C HIS A 208 19.80 -27.17 -0.93
N CYS A 209 20.90 -27.26 -1.68
CA CYS A 209 21.34 -28.52 -2.26
C CYS A 209 21.99 -29.44 -1.22
N SER A 210 21.75 -30.75 -1.32
CA SER A 210 22.55 -31.77 -0.64
C SER A 210 23.82 -32.06 -1.44
N LEU A 211 24.93 -32.32 -0.75
CA LEU A 211 26.25 -32.64 -1.36
C LEU A 211 26.63 -34.12 -1.21
N ASP A 212 25.67 -34.96 -0.83
CA ASP A 212 25.86 -36.39 -0.55
C ASP A 212 26.14 -37.21 -1.82
#